data_AF-A0A6I4NXL5-F1
#
_entry.id   AF-A0A6I4NXL5-F1
#
_cell.length_a   1.000
_cell.length_b   1.000
_cell.length_c   1.000
_cell.angle_alpha   90.00
_cell.angle_beta   90.00
_cell.angle_gamma   90.00
#
_symmetry.space_group_name_H-M   'P 1'
#
loop_
_entity.id
_entity.type
_entity.pdbx_description
1 polymer ?
#
loop_
_entity_poly.entity_id
_entity_poly.type
_entity_poly.pdbx_seq_one_letter_code
_entity_poly.pdbx_strand_id
1 'polypeptide(L)'
;MTTDTGRTRSADSPTTEKAPASAESSVLSRSGRSRTRVGIIIGAAVLVATAVGVGIGVAVTSDGTPVAGPSDGPVHLWNVDTEQLAEAPGAEFAFDQVLHWAASDTDELAPIVCPAESTGAWTFVSEPGSEHAGITGWKAYSMSGFDPEPAEPGRLEVLLPVASLDYQSDGSAGAYEDVRVSGGTLSTGVACVAQDGAVTAAHFRTVHVTAGTGAFTIDPIGG
;
A
#
# COMPACT_ATOMS: atom_id res chain seq x y z
N MET A 1 11.34 -34.39 46.49
CA MET A 1 10.61 -33.35 47.23
C MET A 1 9.26 -33.18 46.54
N THR A 2 8.26 -33.85 47.11
CA THR A 2 6.82 -33.76 46.84
C THR A 2 6.35 -32.34 47.20
N THR A 3 5.56 -31.63 46.40
CA THR A 3 4.08 -31.44 46.34
C THR A 3 3.93 -30.04 45.66
N ASP A 4 2.92 -29.62 44.91
CA ASP A 4 1.48 -29.50 45.22
C ASP A 4 0.87 -28.79 43.98
N THR A 5 -0.05 -29.41 43.23
CA THR A 5 -1.51 -29.20 43.29
C THR A 5 -2.00 -27.79 42.92
N GLY A 6 -2.52 -27.68 41.69
CA GLY A 6 -3.89 -27.27 41.42
C GLY A 6 -4.32 -25.83 41.76
N ARG A 7 -4.62 -25.05 40.72
CA ARG A 7 -5.81 -24.18 40.75
C ARG A 7 -6.33 -23.86 39.34
N THR A 8 -7.37 -24.58 38.95
CA THR A 8 -8.32 -24.18 37.92
C THR A 8 -9.18 -23.03 38.45
N ARG A 9 -9.27 -21.91 37.73
CA ARG A 9 -10.36 -20.93 37.88
C ARG A 9 -11.16 -20.89 36.59
N SER A 10 -12.33 -21.53 36.67
CA SER A 10 -13.51 -21.24 35.86
C SER A 10 -14.13 -19.91 36.25
N ALA A 11 -15.02 -19.42 35.38
CA ALA A 11 -15.97 -18.32 35.53
C ALA A 11 -15.38 -16.95 35.09
N ASP A 12 -16.00 -16.16 34.22
CA ASP A 12 -17.42 -16.00 33.92
C ASP A 12 -17.66 -15.63 32.44
N SER A 13 -18.73 -16.19 31.87
CA SER A 13 -19.27 -15.80 30.57
C SER A 13 -20.10 -14.51 30.70
N PRO A 14 -19.78 -13.42 29.98
CA PRO A 14 -20.67 -12.28 29.91
C PRO A 14 -21.87 -12.55 28.99
N THR A 15 -23.03 -12.26 29.55
CA THR A 15 -24.38 -12.26 28.99
C THR A 15 -24.49 -11.57 27.64
N THR A 16 -25.10 -12.27 26.69
CA THR A 16 -25.51 -11.79 25.37
C THR A 16 -26.63 -10.76 25.49
N GLU A 17 -26.31 -9.49 25.22
CA GLU A 17 -27.30 -8.42 25.11
C GLU A 17 -27.93 -8.44 23.70
N LYS A 18 -29.26 -8.58 23.68
CA LYS A 18 -30.09 -8.75 22.49
C LYS A 18 -30.41 -7.38 21.89
N ALA A 19 -29.77 -7.03 20.77
CA ALA A 19 -30.08 -5.81 20.02
C ALA A 19 -31.48 -5.87 19.35
N PRO A 20 -32.25 -4.77 19.34
CA PRO A 20 -33.53 -4.69 18.66
C PRO A 20 -33.39 -4.51 17.14
N ALA A 21 -34.20 -5.27 16.42
CA ALA A 21 -34.39 -5.20 14.96
C ALA A 21 -34.82 -3.79 14.53
N SER A 22 -34.06 -3.18 13.63
CA SER A 22 -34.41 -1.92 12.97
C SER A 22 -34.73 -2.15 11.50
N ALA A 23 -35.82 -1.51 11.11
CA ALA A 23 -36.63 -1.73 9.92
C ALA A 23 -35.90 -1.59 8.58
N GLU A 24 -36.28 -2.49 7.67
CA GLU A 24 -36.14 -2.37 6.23
C GLU A 24 -36.87 -1.11 5.72
N SER A 25 -36.18 -0.25 4.99
CA SER A 25 -36.82 0.76 4.15
C SER A 25 -36.46 0.49 2.70
N SER A 26 -37.40 -0.12 2.00
CA SER A 26 -37.39 -0.32 0.56
C SER A 26 -37.61 1.03 -0.12
N VAL A 27 -36.62 1.53 -0.87
CA VAL A 27 -36.85 2.61 -1.84
C VAL A 27 -36.44 2.11 -3.21
N LEU A 28 -37.45 1.68 -3.97
CA LEU A 28 -37.40 1.58 -5.42
C LEU A 28 -37.09 2.97 -6.00
N SER A 29 -36.00 3.11 -6.75
CA SER A 29 -35.86 4.22 -7.71
C SER A 29 -35.78 3.68 -9.14
N ARG A 30 -36.63 4.29 -9.97
CA ARG A 30 -37.09 3.85 -11.28
C ARG A 30 -36.06 4.06 -12.39
N SER A 31 -36.28 3.24 -13.41
CA SER A 31 -35.70 3.23 -14.74
C SER A 31 -35.66 4.59 -15.45
N GLY A 32 -34.53 4.84 -16.13
CA GLY A 32 -34.35 5.91 -17.10
C GLY A 32 -33.34 5.53 -18.17
N ARG A 33 -33.67 4.53 -19.00
CA ARG A 33 -32.85 4.08 -20.13
C ARG A 33 -33.03 5.06 -21.30
N SER A 34 -32.16 6.07 -21.43
CA SER A 34 -32.06 6.88 -22.65
C SER A 34 -30.96 6.33 -23.55
N ARG A 35 -31.36 5.70 -24.66
CA ARG A 35 -30.47 5.36 -25.77
C ARG A 35 -30.38 6.57 -26.68
N THR A 36 -29.22 7.22 -26.74
CA THR A 36 -28.93 8.19 -27.79
C THR A 36 -27.74 7.68 -28.60
N ARG A 37 -28.01 7.29 -29.85
CA ARG A 37 -27.00 7.07 -30.89
C ARG A 37 -26.60 8.44 -31.43
N VAL A 38 -25.31 8.79 -31.39
CA VAL A 38 -24.75 9.91 -32.17
C VAL A 38 -23.36 9.49 -32.65
N GLY A 39 -23.06 9.87 -33.89
CA GLY A 39 -22.09 9.24 -34.78
C GLY A 39 -20.62 9.49 -34.46
N ILE A 40 -19.82 8.56 -34.95
CA ILE A 40 -18.36 8.63 -35.03
C ILE A 40 -17.99 9.61 -36.14
N ILE A 41 -17.38 10.74 -35.78
CA ILE A 41 -16.65 11.62 -36.70
C ILE A 41 -15.17 11.36 -36.45
N ILE A 42 -14.51 10.71 -37.41
CA ILE A 42 -13.05 10.58 -37.45
C ILE A 42 -12.51 11.93 -37.91
N GLY A 43 -12.15 12.78 -36.95
CA GLY A 43 -11.38 14.00 -37.17
C GLY A 43 -10.01 13.84 -36.51
N ALA A 44 -8.97 13.74 -37.34
CA ALA A 44 -7.59 13.81 -36.87
C ALA A 44 -7.33 15.23 -36.33
N ALA A 45 -7.33 15.38 -35.01
CA ALA A 45 -6.93 16.60 -34.33
C ALA A 45 -5.51 16.40 -33.77
N VAL A 46 -4.53 17.07 -34.39
CA VAL A 46 -3.24 17.33 -33.75
C VAL A 46 -3.49 18.35 -32.66
N LEU A 47 -3.58 17.87 -31.42
CA LEU A 47 -3.85 18.68 -30.24
C LEU A 47 -2.51 19.02 -29.59
N VAL A 48 -1.92 20.16 -29.99
CA VAL A 48 -0.86 20.79 -29.21
C VAL A 48 -1.55 21.55 -28.07
N ALA A 49 -1.81 20.85 -26.97
CA ALA A 49 -2.25 21.46 -25.72
C ALA A 49 -1.04 21.95 -24.94
N THR A 50 -0.70 23.23 -25.08
CA THR A 50 -0.02 23.95 -24.01
C THR A 50 -1.07 24.32 -22.96
N ALA A 51 -1.45 23.35 -22.14
CA ALA A 51 -2.19 23.58 -20.92
C ALA A 51 -1.19 23.53 -19.77
N VAL A 52 -0.89 24.69 -19.18
CA VAL A 52 -0.30 24.77 -17.84
C VAL A 52 -1.44 24.48 -16.86
N GLY A 53 -1.89 23.22 -16.87
CA GLY A 53 -2.66 22.63 -15.79
C GLY A 53 -1.73 21.67 -15.09
N VAL A 54 -1.73 21.66 -13.76
CA VAL A 54 -1.09 20.61 -12.96
C VAL A 54 -1.87 19.32 -13.20
N GLY A 55 -1.70 18.73 -14.38
CA GLY A 55 -2.15 17.40 -14.70
C GLY A 55 -1.13 16.46 -14.12
N ILE A 56 -1.55 15.67 -13.13
CA ILE A 56 -0.82 14.48 -12.71
C ILE A 56 -0.93 13.53 -13.91
N GLY A 57 -0.02 13.69 -14.86
CA GLY A 57 0.00 12.92 -16.10
C GLY A 57 0.47 11.52 -15.76
N VAL A 58 -0.45 10.56 -15.72
CA VAL A 58 -0.07 9.14 -15.73
C VAL A 58 0.56 8.88 -17.09
N ALA A 59 1.87 8.61 -17.11
CA ALA A 59 2.52 8.13 -18.32
C ALA A 59 1.98 6.73 -18.62
N VAL A 60 1.49 6.52 -19.83
CA VAL A 60 0.98 5.22 -20.27
C VAL A 60 1.84 4.76 -21.44
N THR A 61 2.33 3.52 -21.40
CA THR A 61 3.04 2.90 -22.54
C THR A 61 2.10 2.69 -23.73
N SER A 62 2.66 2.40 -24.90
CA SER A 62 1.89 2.23 -26.15
C SER A 62 0.88 1.07 -26.12
N ASP A 63 1.02 0.12 -25.20
CA ASP A 63 0.10 -0.99 -24.95
C ASP A 63 -1.01 -0.64 -23.93
N GLY A 64 -1.02 0.58 -23.39
CA GLY A 64 -2.02 1.01 -22.42
C GLY A 64 -1.65 0.73 -20.96
N THR A 65 -0.44 0.23 -20.69
CA THR A 65 0.01 -0.04 -19.32
C THR A 65 0.47 1.26 -18.65
N PRO A 66 -0.05 1.60 -17.46
CA PRO A 66 0.52 2.71 -16.68
C PRO A 66 2.00 2.46 -16.38
N VAL A 67 2.84 3.46 -16.60
CA VAL A 67 4.23 3.46 -16.19
C VAL A 67 4.29 4.05 -14.80
N ALA A 68 4.90 3.33 -13.86
CA ALA A 68 5.23 3.91 -12.56
C ALA A 68 6.07 5.18 -12.76
N GLY A 69 5.73 6.25 -12.04
CA GLY A 69 6.65 7.38 -11.92
C GLY A 69 7.99 6.91 -11.35
N PRO A 70 9.06 7.71 -11.46
CA PRO A 70 10.25 7.42 -10.68
C PRO A 70 9.90 7.47 -9.19
N SER A 71 10.46 6.55 -8.41
CA SER A 71 10.38 6.65 -6.96
C SER A 71 11.14 7.88 -6.46
N ASP A 72 10.66 8.51 -5.38
CA ASP A 72 11.28 9.71 -4.79
C ASP A 72 12.60 9.41 -4.05
N GLY A 73 12.96 8.13 -3.92
CA GLY A 73 14.26 7.69 -3.42
C GLY A 73 14.38 6.17 -3.43
N PRO A 74 15.60 5.62 -3.24
CA PRO A 74 15.77 4.18 -3.13
C PRO A 74 15.04 3.65 -1.89
N VAL A 75 14.51 2.44 -2.01
CA VAL A 75 13.99 1.67 -0.89
C VAL A 75 14.38 0.22 -1.05
N HIS A 76 14.82 -0.36 0.05
CA HIS A 76 15.42 -1.68 0.11
C HIS A 76 14.58 -2.62 0.96
N LEU A 77 14.40 -3.86 0.50
CA LEU A 77 13.70 -4.90 1.24
C LEU A 77 14.69 -5.68 2.12
N TRP A 78 14.39 -5.79 3.40
CA TRP A 78 15.16 -6.56 4.37
C TRP A 78 14.32 -7.65 5.00
N ASN A 79 14.94 -8.81 5.25
CA ASN A 79 14.33 -9.90 5.98
C ASN A 79 14.72 -9.80 7.45
N VAL A 80 13.74 -9.46 8.29
CA VAL A 80 13.87 -9.25 9.74
C VAL A 80 14.39 -10.49 10.46
N ASP A 81 13.96 -11.68 10.04
CA ASP A 81 14.34 -12.93 10.71
C ASP A 81 15.81 -13.30 10.47
N THR A 82 16.35 -12.87 9.32
CA THR A 82 17.71 -13.23 8.89
C THR A 82 18.71 -12.08 8.96
N GLU A 83 18.26 -10.85 9.20
CA GLU A 83 19.05 -9.62 9.15
C GLU A 83 19.84 -9.50 7.83
N GLN A 84 19.21 -9.90 6.72
CA GLN A 84 19.83 -9.92 5.40
C GLN A 84 19.00 -9.15 4.38
N LEU A 85 19.71 -8.48 3.48
CA LEU A 85 19.13 -7.83 2.32
C LEU A 85 18.39 -8.87 1.49
N ALA A 86 17.08 -8.68 1.36
CA ALA A 86 16.16 -9.59 0.71
C ALA A 86 16.04 -9.28 -0.80
N GLU A 87 17.13 -8.90 -1.46
CA GLU A 87 17.08 -8.42 -2.87
C GLU A 87 17.94 -9.24 -3.83
N ALA A 88 18.17 -10.52 -3.54
CA ALA A 88 18.84 -11.38 -4.50
C ALA A 88 18.01 -11.48 -5.80
N PRO A 89 18.60 -11.35 -6.99
CA PRO A 89 17.86 -11.46 -8.25
C PRO A 89 17.06 -12.76 -8.33
N GLY A 90 15.75 -12.63 -8.54
CA GLY A 90 14.82 -13.78 -8.61
C GLY A 90 14.47 -14.39 -7.25
N ALA A 91 14.80 -13.74 -6.14
CA ALA A 91 14.30 -14.12 -4.83
C ALA A 91 12.76 -13.99 -4.81
N GLU A 92 12.12 -15.04 -4.28
CA GLU A 92 10.67 -15.10 -4.10
C GLU A 92 10.37 -15.10 -2.60
N PHE A 93 9.39 -14.30 -2.21
CA PHE A 93 8.97 -14.10 -0.82
C PHE A 93 7.57 -14.65 -0.63
N ALA A 94 7.33 -15.24 0.54
CA ALA A 94 5.97 -15.58 0.93
C ALA A 94 5.18 -14.30 1.22
N PHE A 95 3.86 -14.36 0.99
CA PHE A 95 2.98 -13.20 1.18
C PHE A 95 2.95 -12.70 2.64
N ASP A 96 3.12 -13.62 3.59
CA ASP A 96 3.15 -13.44 5.04
C ASP A 96 4.56 -13.38 5.62
N GLN A 97 5.60 -13.29 4.78
CA GLN A 97 6.97 -13.21 5.24
C GLN A 97 7.22 -11.88 5.95
N VAL A 98 7.86 -11.93 7.13
CA VAL A 98 8.20 -10.73 7.90
C VAL A 98 9.35 -9.98 7.25
N LEU A 99 9.02 -8.84 6.66
CA LEU A 99 9.94 -8.01 5.88
C LEU A 99 9.75 -6.55 6.28
N HIS A 100 10.78 -5.72 6.10
CA HIS A 100 10.67 -4.27 6.26
C HIS A 100 11.41 -3.51 5.16
N TRP A 101 11.01 -2.26 4.99
CA TRP A 101 11.65 -1.32 4.07
C TRP A 101 12.73 -0.51 4.80
N ALA A 102 13.86 -0.29 4.12
CA ALA A 102 14.95 0.58 4.60
C ALA A 102 15.45 1.49 3.48
N ALA A 103 16.08 2.60 3.84
CA ALA A 103 16.68 3.54 2.88
C ALA A 103 18.09 3.12 2.40
N SER A 104 18.66 2.04 2.94
CA SER A 104 20.01 1.55 2.60
C SER A 104 20.02 0.05 2.30
N ASP A 105 20.94 -0.36 1.41
CA ASP A 105 21.32 -1.75 1.13
C ASP A 105 22.38 -2.31 2.07
N THR A 106 22.93 -1.49 2.98
CA THR A 106 23.99 -1.90 3.91
C THR A 106 23.61 -1.75 5.38
N ASP A 107 22.49 -1.08 5.65
CA ASP A 107 21.97 -0.85 7.00
C ASP A 107 20.45 -1.05 6.98
N GLU A 108 20.00 -2.14 7.59
CA GLU A 108 18.58 -2.49 7.66
C GLU A 108 17.77 -1.49 8.50
N LEU A 109 18.42 -0.71 9.36
CA LEU A 109 17.78 0.28 10.22
C LEU A 109 17.85 1.70 9.60
N ALA A 110 18.43 1.85 8.41
CA ALA A 110 18.49 3.14 7.74
C ALA A 110 17.08 3.70 7.48
N PRO A 111 16.70 4.82 8.12
CA PRO A 111 15.34 5.30 8.08
C PRO A 111 15.00 5.91 6.72
N ILE A 112 13.76 5.69 6.29
CA ILE A 112 13.15 6.48 5.21
C ILE A 112 12.73 7.82 5.80
N VAL A 113 13.09 8.92 5.16
CA VAL A 113 12.89 10.26 5.73
C VAL A 113 11.88 11.02 4.90
N CYS A 114 10.79 11.43 5.56
CA CYS A 114 9.73 12.18 4.95
C CYS A 114 10.02 13.69 4.89
N PRO A 115 9.46 14.42 3.90
CA PRO A 115 9.44 15.87 3.87
C PRO A 115 8.83 16.47 5.15
N ALA A 116 9.35 17.61 5.62
CA ALA A 116 9.00 18.19 6.93
C ALA A 116 7.52 18.59 7.08
N GLU A 117 6.81 18.79 5.97
CA GLU A 117 5.36 19.07 5.92
C GLU A 117 4.48 17.82 6.07
N SER A 118 5.08 16.63 6.09
CA SER A 118 4.35 15.37 6.22
C SER A 118 3.79 15.24 7.63
N THR A 119 2.56 14.73 7.73
CA THR A 119 1.88 14.48 9.00
C THR A 119 1.64 13.00 9.28
N GLY A 120 1.94 12.14 8.30
CA GLY A 120 1.90 10.69 8.47
C GLY A 120 2.77 9.97 7.45
N ALA A 121 3.04 8.70 7.73
CA ALA A 121 3.66 7.77 6.82
C ALA A 121 2.77 6.53 6.68
N TRP A 122 2.77 5.94 5.49
CA TRP A 122 1.98 4.75 5.19
C TRP A 122 2.84 3.80 4.38
N THR A 123 2.77 2.52 4.73
CA THR A 123 3.13 1.48 3.78
C THR A 123 1.94 1.24 2.85
N PHE A 124 2.19 0.90 1.59
CA PHE A 124 1.12 0.79 0.60
C PHE A 124 1.37 -0.28 -0.45
N VAL A 125 0.29 -0.67 -1.13
CA VAL A 125 0.26 -1.45 -2.37
C VAL A 125 -0.65 -0.72 -3.36
N SER A 126 -0.16 -0.42 -4.55
CA SER A 126 -0.93 0.27 -5.60
C SER A 126 -0.70 -0.36 -6.97
N GLU A 127 -1.51 0.04 -7.94
CA GLU A 127 -1.14 -0.16 -9.34
C GLU A 127 0.06 0.75 -9.68
N PRO A 128 0.95 0.33 -10.60
CA PRO A 128 1.98 1.20 -11.13
C PRO A 128 1.40 2.52 -11.64
N GLY A 129 2.02 3.64 -11.29
CA GLY A 129 1.58 4.98 -11.67
C GLY A 129 0.50 5.59 -10.74
N SER A 130 0.06 4.86 -9.72
CA SER A 130 -0.89 5.34 -8.70
C SER A 130 -0.25 5.55 -7.32
N GLU A 131 1.08 5.59 -7.22
CA GLU A 131 1.80 5.65 -5.95
C GLU A 131 1.49 6.95 -5.19
N HIS A 132 1.36 8.07 -5.90
CA HIS A 132 1.00 9.38 -5.33
C HIS A 132 -0.51 9.64 -5.26
N ALA A 133 -1.36 8.66 -5.59
CA ALA A 133 -2.82 8.82 -5.52
C ALA A 133 -3.34 8.87 -4.07
N GLY A 134 -2.53 8.42 -3.11
CA GLY A 134 -2.91 8.33 -1.70
C GLY A 134 -3.88 7.20 -1.42
N ILE A 135 -4.45 7.21 -0.21
CA ILE A 135 -5.33 6.16 0.34
C ILE A 135 -6.49 5.78 -0.60
N THR A 136 -7.00 6.71 -1.40
CA THR A 136 -8.12 6.43 -2.32
C THR A 136 -7.72 5.70 -3.60
N GLY A 137 -6.43 5.67 -3.94
CA GLY A 137 -5.89 4.97 -5.11
C GLY A 137 -5.09 3.71 -4.78
N TRP A 138 -4.77 3.47 -3.51
CA TRP A 138 -4.06 2.27 -3.07
C TRP A 138 -5.02 1.08 -2.92
N LYS A 139 -4.54 -0.11 -3.27
CA LYS A 139 -5.29 -1.38 -3.09
C LYS A 139 -5.28 -1.83 -1.63
N ALA A 140 -4.16 -1.62 -0.95
CA ALA A 140 -3.95 -1.93 0.45
C ALA A 140 -2.92 -0.95 1.02
N TYR A 141 -2.98 -0.68 2.32
CA TYR A 141 -2.03 0.20 2.99
C TYR A 141 -2.00 -0.07 4.48
N SER A 142 -1.00 0.41 5.21
CA SER A 142 -0.96 0.34 6.67
C SER A 142 -0.20 1.54 7.22
N MET A 143 -0.70 2.12 8.31
CA MET A 143 -0.10 3.32 8.88
C MET A 143 1.25 2.98 9.52
N SER A 144 2.26 3.78 9.21
CA SER A 144 3.58 3.73 9.85
C SER A 144 3.77 4.95 10.74
N GLY A 145 4.44 4.75 11.88
CA GLY A 145 4.79 5.84 12.79
C GLY A 145 6.05 6.57 12.35
N PHE A 146 6.17 7.83 12.76
CA PHE A 146 7.47 8.48 12.80
C PHE A 146 8.20 8.12 14.10
N ASP A 147 9.52 8.04 14.03
CA ASP A 147 10.39 7.86 15.19
C ASP A 147 10.24 9.08 16.13
N PRO A 148 9.84 8.90 17.40
CA PRO A 148 9.79 9.99 18.36
C PRO A 148 11.18 10.53 18.74
N GLU A 149 12.25 9.78 18.49
CA GLU A 149 13.65 10.11 18.79
C GLU A 149 14.51 10.02 17.52
N PRO A 150 14.23 10.83 16.47
CA PRO A 150 14.95 10.74 15.21
C PRO A 150 16.45 11.03 15.39
N ALA A 151 17.28 10.47 14.51
CA ALA A 151 18.72 10.65 14.55
C ALA A 151 19.14 12.13 14.51
N GLU A 152 18.35 12.98 13.82
CA GLU A 152 18.49 14.44 13.89
C GLU A 152 17.18 15.11 14.32
N PRO A 153 17.22 16.05 15.29
CA PRO A 153 16.03 16.74 15.75
C PRO A 153 15.23 17.40 14.61
N GLY A 154 13.93 17.07 14.54
CA GLY A 154 13.00 17.63 13.55
C GLY A 154 12.92 16.87 12.24
N ARG A 155 13.69 15.78 12.05
CA ARG A 155 13.47 14.86 10.92
C ARG A 155 12.26 13.98 11.18
N LEU A 156 11.54 13.66 10.10
CA LEU A 156 10.43 12.72 10.09
C LEU A 156 10.94 11.38 9.57
N GLU A 157 11.59 10.61 10.43
CA GLU A 157 12.12 9.28 10.13
C GLU A 157 11.01 8.25 10.32
N VAL A 158 10.73 7.44 9.30
CA VAL A 158 9.70 6.38 9.35
C VAL A 158 10.26 5.19 10.12
N LEU A 159 9.57 4.78 11.19
CA LEU A 159 10.01 3.73 12.08
C LEU A 159 9.64 2.34 11.52
N LEU A 160 10.66 1.54 11.15
CA LEU A 160 10.55 0.13 10.73
C LEU A 160 9.30 -0.17 9.87
N PRO A 161 9.16 0.48 8.70
CA PRO A 161 8.00 0.29 7.85
C PRO A 161 7.89 -1.15 7.35
N VAL A 162 6.83 -1.85 7.76
CA VAL A 162 6.58 -3.26 7.40
C VAL A 162 6.34 -3.40 5.90
N ALA A 163 7.05 -4.33 5.28
CA ALA A 163 6.97 -4.64 3.85
C ALA A 163 6.16 -5.92 3.55
N SER A 164 5.81 -6.68 4.58
CA SER A 164 4.91 -7.83 4.46
C SER A 164 3.56 -7.41 3.87
N LEU A 165 3.12 -8.12 2.82
CA LEU A 165 1.92 -7.73 2.08
C LEU A 165 0.62 -8.11 2.81
N ASP A 166 0.66 -9.09 3.71
CA ASP A 166 -0.46 -9.49 4.57
C ASP A 166 -0.75 -8.50 5.72
N TYR A 167 0.22 -7.66 6.09
CA TYR A 167 0.07 -6.60 7.08
C TYR A 167 -0.53 -5.31 6.51
N GLN A 168 -0.68 -5.22 5.18
CA GLN A 168 -1.27 -4.08 4.50
C GLN A 168 -2.80 -4.17 4.58
N SER A 169 -3.41 -3.51 5.56
CA SER A 169 -4.87 -3.45 5.68
C SER A 169 -5.36 -2.02 5.68
N ASP A 170 -6.28 -1.69 4.78
CA ASP A 170 -6.98 -0.40 4.74
C ASP A 170 -7.89 -0.16 5.97
N GLY A 171 -7.72 -0.94 7.04
CA GLY A 171 -8.64 -1.12 8.15
C GLY A 171 -9.67 -2.23 7.90
N SER A 172 -9.71 -2.84 6.72
CA SER A 172 -10.54 -4.00 6.40
C SER A 172 -9.68 -5.27 6.24
N ALA A 173 -10.25 -6.41 6.65
CA ALA A 173 -9.59 -7.70 6.46
C ALA A 173 -9.53 -8.15 4.98
N GLY A 174 -10.16 -7.43 4.05
CA GLY A 174 -10.30 -7.85 2.65
C GLY A 174 -9.23 -7.30 1.71
N ALA A 175 -8.60 -6.16 2.04
CA ALA A 175 -7.72 -5.45 1.10
C ALA A 175 -6.49 -6.27 0.67
N TYR A 176 -5.76 -6.87 1.62
CA TYR A 176 -4.62 -7.73 1.29
C TYR A 176 -5.06 -9.05 0.63
N GLU A 177 -6.22 -9.59 0.99
CA GLU A 177 -6.77 -10.80 0.37
C GLU A 177 -7.07 -10.58 -1.10
N ASP A 178 -7.61 -9.42 -1.46
CA ASP A 178 -7.83 -9.05 -2.86
C ASP A 178 -6.50 -8.95 -3.63
N VAL A 179 -5.45 -8.38 -3.02
CA VAL A 179 -4.09 -8.38 -3.60
C VAL A 179 -3.58 -9.80 -3.79
N ARG A 180 -3.71 -10.66 -2.77
CA ARG A 180 -3.26 -12.06 -2.81
C ARG A 180 -3.98 -12.87 -3.88
N VAL A 181 -5.30 -12.72 -4.00
CA VAL A 181 -6.14 -13.45 -4.94
C VAL A 181 -5.92 -12.96 -6.37
N SER A 182 -5.86 -11.64 -6.59
CA SER A 182 -5.72 -11.07 -7.92
C SER A 182 -4.29 -11.11 -8.46
N GLY A 183 -3.28 -10.97 -7.59
CA GLY A 183 -1.88 -10.85 -7.97
C GLY A 183 -1.61 -9.69 -8.93
N GLY A 184 -0.55 -9.81 -9.72
CA GLY A 184 -0.19 -8.88 -10.79
C GLY A 184 1.09 -8.10 -10.52
N THR A 185 1.34 -7.10 -11.37
CA THR A 185 2.45 -6.16 -11.20
C THR A 185 1.94 -4.95 -10.43
N LEU A 186 2.53 -4.70 -9.26
CA LEU A 186 2.09 -3.71 -8.30
C LEU A 186 3.28 -2.87 -7.85
N SER A 187 3.01 -1.69 -7.31
CA SER A 187 4.01 -0.89 -6.59
C SER A 187 3.77 -1.06 -5.09
N THR A 188 4.83 -1.24 -4.32
CA THR A 188 4.75 -1.28 -2.85
C THR A 188 5.94 -0.56 -2.23
N GLY A 189 5.71 0.06 -1.09
CA GLY A 189 6.72 0.88 -0.43
C GLY A 189 6.12 1.74 0.67
N VAL A 190 6.73 2.91 0.87
CA VAL A 190 6.39 3.89 1.89
C VAL A 190 6.03 5.22 1.25
N ALA A 191 4.89 5.78 1.63
CA ALA A 191 4.41 7.09 1.24
C ALA A 191 4.36 8.02 2.45
N CYS A 192 4.89 9.22 2.28
CA CYS A 192 4.77 10.35 3.20
C CYS A 192 3.53 11.16 2.81
N VAL A 193 2.73 11.55 3.78
CA VAL A 193 1.41 12.14 3.53
C VAL A 193 1.22 13.42 4.35
N ALA A 194 0.76 14.49 3.71
CA ALA A 194 0.40 15.75 4.35
C ALA A 194 -0.96 15.67 5.06
N GLN A 195 -1.31 16.72 5.80
CA GLN A 195 -2.54 16.75 6.61
C GLN A 195 -3.82 16.62 5.79
N ASP A 196 -3.80 17.06 4.53
CA ASP A 196 -4.93 16.98 3.60
C ASP A 196 -5.03 15.63 2.87
N GLY A 197 -4.13 14.69 3.17
CA GLY A 197 -4.06 13.39 2.52
C GLY A 197 -3.23 13.36 1.24
N ALA A 198 -2.65 14.48 0.80
CA ALA A 198 -1.77 14.50 -0.36
C ALA A 198 -0.46 13.76 -0.07
N VAL A 199 -0.01 12.92 -1.01
CA VAL A 199 1.29 12.23 -0.91
C VAL A 199 2.41 13.23 -1.24
N THR A 200 3.27 13.50 -0.27
CA THR A 200 4.41 14.43 -0.38
C THR A 200 5.68 13.75 -0.87
N ALA A 201 5.80 12.45 -0.65
CA ALA A 201 6.85 11.60 -1.22
C ALA A 201 6.39 10.13 -1.25
N ALA A 202 6.87 9.35 -2.21
CA ALA A 202 6.66 7.91 -2.32
C ALA A 202 7.97 7.18 -2.67
N HIS A 203 8.43 6.34 -1.73
CA HIS A 203 9.59 5.46 -1.83
C HIS A 203 9.11 4.04 -2.08
N PHE A 204 9.30 3.49 -3.29
CA PHE A 204 8.66 2.22 -3.65
C PHE A 204 9.45 1.39 -4.64
N ARG A 205 9.04 0.12 -4.76
CA ARG A 205 9.52 -0.85 -5.72
C ARG A 205 8.36 -1.50 -6.44
N THR A 206 8.64 -1.96 -7.65
CA THR A 206 7.71 -2.82 -8.37
C THR A 206 7.85 -4.26 -7.86
N VAL A 207 6.72 -4.87 -7.56
CA VAL A 207 6.59 -6.29 -7.20
C VAL A 207 5.75 -7.04 -8.22
N HIS A 208 6.06 -8.31 -8.41
CA HIS A 208 5.23 -9.23 -9.17
C HIS A 208 4.64 -10.27 -8.22
N VAL A 209 3.35 -10.13 -7.94
CA VAL A 209 2.59 -10.99 -7.03
C VAL A 209 1.91 -12.11 -7.82
N THR A 210 2.13 -13.35 -7.40
CA THR A 210 1.51 -14.54 -7.99
C THR A 210 0.08 -14.70 -7.48
N ALA A 211 -0.90 -14.60 -8.38
CA ALA A 211 -2.32 -14.73 -8.06
C ALA A 211 -2.64 -16.03 -7.30
N GLY A 212 -3.48 -15.93 -6.28
CA GLY A 212 -3.94 -17.02 -5.43
C GLY A 212 -2.99 -17.37 -4.28
N THR A 213 -1.67 -17.31 -4.49
CA THR A 213 -0.69 -17.58 -3.42
C THR A 213 -0.23 -16.31 -2.71
N GLY A 214 -0.10 -15.21 -3.44
CA GLY A 214 0.53 -13.99 -2.96
C GLY A 214 2.06 -14.03 -2.96
N ALA A 215 2.70 -15.15 -3.32
CA ALA A 215 4.15 -15.19 -3.41
C ALA A 215 4.64 -14.13 -4.40
N PHE A 216 5.71 -13.41 -4.08
CA PHE A 216 6.11 -12.25 -4.88
C PHE A 216 7.62 -12.12 -5.08
N THR A 217 7.98 -11.43 -6.15
CA THR A 217 9.35 -11.02 -6.47
C THR A 217 9.43 -9.49 -6.54
N ILE A 218 10.63 -8.92 -6.40
CA ILE A 218 10.89 -7.47 -6.50
C ILE A 218 11.81 -7.18 -7.69
N ASP A 219 11.48 -6.13 -8.44
CA ASP A 219 12.36 -5.61 -9.50
C ASP A 219 13.61 -4.95 -8.92
N PRO A 220 14.78 -5.04 -9.57
CA PRO A 220 16.01 -4.36 -9.14
C PRO A 220 15.85 -2.83 -9.02
N ILE A 221 16.69 -2.21 -8.20
CA ILE A 221 16.74 -0.73 -8.10
C ILE A 221 17.24 -0.15 -9.42
N GLY A 222 16.52 0.84 -9.95
CA GLY A 222 16.92 1.59 -11.15
C GLY A 222 16.60 0.89 -12.47
N GLY A 223 15.56 0.05 -12.48
CA GLY A 223 14.98 -0.54 -13.69
C GLY A 223 14.55 0.48 -14.75
#